data_AF-A0A2M7X3Y9-F1
#
_entry.id   AF-A0A2M7X3Y9-F1
#
_cell.length_a   1.000
_cell.length_b   1.000
_cell.length_c   1.000
_cell.angle_alpha   90.00
_cell.angle_beta   90.00
_cell.angle_gamma   90.00
#
_symmetry.space_group_name_H-M   'P 1'
#
loop_
_entity.id
_entity.type
_entity.pdbx_description
1 polymer ?
#
loop_
_entity_poly.entity_id
_entity_poly.type
_entity_poly.pdbx_seq_one_letter_code
_entity_poly.pdbx_strand_id
1 'polypeptide(L)'
;MNIEKSTNKFQKDSPNKMAKYLDEILKKYNLELIEIVRTPDNSGIKSSVVVAKGDNNVKYGIKLFDSKDNYAKERFIDEIGYIKYLKGELSSKYKKWIPRIRWHSTKGENPYYIYVYIEGEPLGKFIEDFGIKWGYFKHKNFSEFIDFFGVLEDLIEKDVVPAPRNWGYRTARKELQSYFENVKGLLPSEMYDKIMSFNDKYGDKAFRTKALSHRDLYPENILISGKGSTNFTFLDWEYLSEVPIGFNAAFLYLLFWREEYWKAKVFSYYYRKYDSLGDFKLLSNFMVSFRFCLISLGVRFMYQLEAFGDKSSSDFEHARLSFISDIDRALSGEIASPRNIKFFIDINDIKEVAKRYGIKDIKDYEIFYASKGNTVVKVDVEKESLIFRFYSQSRSKSLINRELKIFETLYNCGIKT
;
A
#
# COMPACT_ATOMS: atom_id res chain seq x y z
N MET A 1 4.30 43.34 12.25
CA MET A 1 2.97 43.96 12.05
C MET A 1 1.95 42.85 12.13
N ASN A 2 1.13 42.90 13.19
CA ASN A 2 -0.02 42.07 13.57
C ASN A 2 0.01 40.54 13.32
N ILE A 3 0.32 39.83 14.41
CA ILE A 3 -0.14 38.47 14.70
C ILE A 3 -1.64 38.58 15.04
N GLU A 4 -2.52 38.28 14.09
CA GLU A 4 -3.94 38.09 14.39
C GLU A 4 -4.23 36.61 14.66
N LYS A 5 -4.61 36.36 15.91
CA LYS A 5 -5.20 35.13 16.42
C LYS A 5 -6.49 34.84 15.66
N SER A 6 -6.50 33.81 14.82
CA SER A 6 -7.72 33.22 14.29
C SER A 6 -8.35 32.26 15.31
N THR A 7 -8.77 32.82 16.45
CA THR A 7 -9.81 32.21 17.28
C THR A 7 -11.18 32.48 16.65
N ASN A 8 -12.03 31.46 16.66
CA ASN A 8 -13.47 31.47 16.38
C ASN A 8 -13.94 31.50 14.93
N LYS A 9 -14.22 30.29 14.41
CA LYS A 9 -15.47 30.02 13.70
C LYS A 9 -16.00 28.61 14.07
N PHE A 10 -16.45 28.49 15.32
CA PHE A 10 -17.43 27.47 15.71
C PHE A 10 -18.83 28.05 15.46
N GLN A 11 -19.58 27.48 14.51
CA GLN A 11 -21.03 27.62 14.41
C GLN A 11 -21.63 26.22 14.23
N LYS A 12 -22.30 25.70 15.28
CA LYS A 12 -23.78 25.59 15.41
C LYS A 12 -24.31 24.50 14.47
N ASP A 13 -24.49 23.23 14.85
CA ASP A 13 -25.16 22.67 16.03
C ASP A 13 -24.65 21.25 16.36
N SER A 14 -23.56 21.11 17.14
CA SER A 14 -23.20 19.90 17.91
C SER A 14 -22.03 20.04 18.94
N PRO A 15 -21.43 21.22 19.30
CA PRO A 15 -20.11 21.19 19.94
C PRO A 15 -20.11 20.75 21.42
N ASN A 16 -21.26 20.81 22.10
CA ASN A 16 -21.32 20.71 23.56
C ASN A 16 -21.38 19.27 24.10
N LYS A 17 -21.85 18.31 23.30
CA LYS A 17 -22.00 16.91 23.75
C LYS A 17 -20.70 16.12 23.62
N MET A 18 -19.93 16.41 22.58
CA MET A 18 -18.66 15.73 22.29
C MET A 18 -17.55 16.12 23.26
N ALA A 19 -17.41 17.42 23.55
CA ALA A 19 -16.45 17.90 24.55
C ALA A 19 -16.71 17.26 25.93
N LYS A 20 -17.99 17.19 26.33
CA LYS A 20 -18.40 16.54 27.58
C LYS A 20 -18.05 15.04 27.59
N TYR A 21 -18.30 14.32 26.51
CA TYR A 21 -18.01 12.88 26.45
C TYR A 21 -16.51 12.61 26.45
N LEU A 22 -15.72 13.42 25.75
CA LEU A 22 -14.26 13.34 25.80
C LEU A 22 -13.74 13.61 27.23
N ASP A 23 -14.25 14.64 27.91
CA ASP A 23 -13.91 14.93 29.30
C ASP A 23 -14.22 13.76 30.24
N GLU A 24 -15.35 13.08 30.03
CA GLU A 24 -15.73 11.88 30.78
C GLU A 24 -14.73 10.73 30.55
N ILE A 25 -14.28 10.51 29.31
CA ILE A 25 -13.25 9.51 28.99
C ILE A 25 -11.92 9.88 29.65
N LEU A 26 -11.48 11.12 29.49
CA LEU A 26 -10.21 11.60 30.05
C LEU A 26 -10.19 11.44 31.57
N LYS A 27 -11.25 11.86 32.26
CA LYS A 27 -11.39 11.66 33.72
C LYS A 27 -11.43 10.18 34.11
N LYS A 28 -12.18 9.35 33.39
CA LYS A 28 -12.33 7.92 33.68
C LYS A 28 -10.98 7.18 33.71
N TYR A 29 -10.05 7.56 32.84
CA TYR A 29 -8.75 6.89 32.70
C TYR A 29 -7.56 7.73 33.21
N ASN A 30 -7.82 8.82 33.95
CA ASN A 30 -6.81 9.75 34.45
C ASN A 30 -5.84 10.24 33.35
N LEU A 31 -6.41 10.76 32.27
CA LEU A 31 -5.67 11.26 31.10
C LEU A 31 -5.79 12.78 30.97
N GLU A 32 -4.69 13.43 30.62
CA GLU A 32 -4.58 14.85 30.28
C GLU A 32 -4.59 15.01 28.75
N LEU A 33 -5.47 15.87 28.22
CA LEU A 33 -5.50 16.15 26.79
C LEU A 33 -4.23 16.89 26.35
N ILE A 34 -3.53 16.37 25.34
CA ILE A 34 -2.38 17.04 24.72
C ILE A 34 -2.86 17.82 23.48
N GLU A 35 -3.50 17.13 22.55
CA GLU A 35 -3.89 17.71 21.26
C GLU A 35 -5.09 16.98 20.64
N ILE A 36 -5.80 17.69 19.77
CA ILE A 36 -6.85 17.15 18.92
C ILE A 36 -6.27 17.02 17.51
N VAL A 37 -6.08 15.78 17.04
CA VAL A 37 -5.44 15.48 15.75
C VAL A 37 -6.45 15.51 14.62
N ARG A 38 -7.66 14.99 14.87
CA ARG A 38 -8.72 14.87 13.87
C ARG A 38 -10.07 15.13 14.51
N THR A 39 -10.91 15.89 13.83
CA THR A 39 -12.33 16.06 14.15
C THR A 39 -13.18 15.64 12.95
N PRO A 40 -14.39 15.08 13.16
CA PRO A 40 -15.35 14.85 12.10
C PRO A 40 -15.63 16.13 11.33
N ASP A 41 -15.88 15.95 10.04
CA ASP A 41 -16.24 17.03 9.14
C ASP A 41 -17.26 16.54 8.10
N ASN A 42 -17.68 17.46 7.23
CA ASN A 42 -18.59 17.14 6.12
C ASN A 42 -17.90 16.34 4.99
N SER A 43 -16.58 16.10 5.07
CA SER A 43 -15.82 15.37 4.04
C SER A 43 -15.86 13.84 4.22
N GLY A 44 -16.55 13.36 5.25
CA GLY A 44 -16.78 11.92 5.47
C GLY A 44 -16.03 11.34 6.67
N ILE A 45 -15.21 12.14 7.36
CA ILE A 45 -14.56 11.72 8.61
C ILE A 45 -15.64 11.55 9.69
N LYS A 46 -15.77 10.33 10.24
CA LYS A 46 -16.81 9.97 11.22
C LYS A 46 -16.30 9.80 12.65
N SER A 47 -15.00 10.01 12.89
CA SER A 47 -14.37 9.84 14.20
C SER A 47 -13.40 10.95 14.53
N SER A 48 -13.38 11.33 15.81
CA SER A 48 -12.34 12.19 16.39
C SER A 48 -11.14 11.36 16.79
N VAL A 49 -9.94 11.90 16.57
CA VAL A 49 -8.68 11.36 17.08
C VAL A 49 -8.04 12.42 17.95
N VAL A 50 -7.77 12.09 19.21
CA VAL A 50 -7.06 12.97 20.14
C VAL A 50 -5.89 12.24 20.75
N VAL A 51 -4.89 13.01 21.17
CA VAL A 51 -3.73 12.51 21.90
C VAL A 51 -3.84 12.98 23.34
N ALA A 52 -3.66 12.03 24.25
CA ALA A 52 -3.71 12.28 25.67
C ALA A 52 -2.50 11.68 26.38
N LYS A 53 -2.22 12.18 27.56
CA LYS A 53 -1.10 11.78 28.42
C LYS A 53 -1.65 11.12 29.67
N GLY A 54 -1.15 9.94 30.02
CA GLY A 54 -1.43 9.33 31.32
C GLY A 54 -0.26 9.50 32.29
N ASP A 55 -0.33 8.72 33.37
CA ASP A 55 0.73 8.64 34.37
C ASP A 55 2.09 8.25 33.74
N ASN A 56 3.18 8.69 34.37
CA ASN A 56 4.57 8.46 33.93
C ASN A 56 4.87 8.96 32.50
N ASN A 57 4.18 10.01 32.03
CA ASN A 57 4.34 10.60 30.70
C ASN A 57 4.03 9.66 29.52
N VAL A 58 3.30 8.56 29.73
CA VAL A 58 2.91 7.67 28.62
C VAL A 58 1.84 8.34 27.77
N LYS A 59 2.07 8.41 26.45
CA LYS A 59 1.10 8.96 25.49
C LYS A 59 0.13 7.88 24.99
N TYR A 60 -1.11 8.29 24.78
CA TYR A 60 -2.19 7.48 24.22
C TYR A 60 -2.87 8.22 23.09
N GLY A 61 -3.27 7.48 22.05
CA GLY A 61 -4.26 7.93 21.08
C GLY A 61 -5.64 7.48 21.51
N ILE A 62 -6.64 8.36 21.40
CA ILE A 62 -8.04 8.06 21.64
C ILE A 62 -8.77 8.27 20.32
N LYS A 63 -9.35 7.20 19.77
CA LYS A 63 -10.25 7.27 18.62
C LYS A 63 -11.68 7.14 19.13
N LEU A 64 -12.52 8.11 18.79
CA LEU A 64 -13.87 8.25 19.30
C LEU A 64 -14.85 8.39 18.14
N PHE A 65 -15.83 7.49 18.07
CA PHE A 65 -16.87 7.56 17.07
C PHE A 65 -17.79 8.76 17.32
N ASP A 66 -17.99 9.59 16.30
CA ASP A 66 -18.72 10.85 16.41
C ASP A 66 -19.53 11.10 15.13
N SER A 67 -20.43 10.16 14.85
CA SER A 67 -21.40 10.27 13.77
C SER A 67 -22.72 9.61 14.15
N LYS A 68 -23.79 9.92 13.39
CA LYS A 68 -25.10 9.26 13.51
C LYS A 68 -25.25 8.07 12.54
N ASP A 69 -24.24 7.79 11.72
CA ASP A 69 -24.24 6.69 10.77
C ASP A 69 -24.03 5.34 11.48
N ASN A 70 -25.11 4.57 11.65
CA ASN A 70 -25.05 3.25 12.29
C ASN A 70 -24.17 2.26 11.53
N TYR A 71 -24.08 2.34 10.21
CA TYR A 71 -23.23 1.45 9.42
C TYR A 71 -21.75 1.79 9.60
N ALA A 72 -21.41 3.07 9.75
CA ALA A 72 -20.06 3.50 10.15
C ALA A 72 -19.73 3.12 11.59
N LYS A 73 -20.71 3.19 12.49
CA LYS A 73 -20.56 2.77 13.89
C LYS A 73 -20.23 1.28 14.00
N GLU A 74 -20.90 0.43 13.24
CA GLU A 74 -20.60 -1.00 13.18
C GLU A 74 -19.17 -1.23 12.70
N ARG A 75 -18.73 -0.59 11.61
CA ARG A 75 -17.33 -0.70 11.13
C ARG A 75 -16.31 -0.27 12.17
N PHE A 76 -16.61 0.80 12.92
CA PHE A 76 -15.77 1.26 14.02
C PHE A 76 -15.65 0.20 15.14
N ILE A 77 -16.76 -0.46 15.48
CA ILE A 77 -16.75 -1.54 16.47
C ILE A 77 -15.99 -2.75 15.93
N ASP A 78 -16.19 -3.08 14.65
CA ASP A 78 -15.51 -4.18 13.97
C ASP A 78 -13.98 -3.98 13.99
N GLU A 79 -13.52 -2.74 13.78
CA GLU A 79 -12.10 -2.34 13.86
C GLU A 79 -11.44 -2.79 15.17
N ILE A 80 -12.12 -2.60 16.31
CA ILE A 80 -11.62 -3.01 17.63
C ILE A 80 -11.41 -4.53 17.68
N GLY A 81 -12.35 -5.30 17.09
CA GLY A 81 -12.27 -6.75 16.98
C GLY A 81 -11.11 -7.19 16.09
N TYR A 82 -11.01 -6.60 14.89
CA TYR A 82 -9.94 -6.88 13.93
C TYR A 82 -8.55 -6.61 14.52
N ILE A 83 -8.34 -5.47 15.17
CA ILE A 83 -7.06 -5.12 15.80
C ILE A 83 -6.67 -6.16 16.86
N LYS A 84 -7.62 -6.60 17.68
CA LYS A 84 -7.38 -7.63 18.71
C LYS A 84 -7.06 -8.99 18.09
N TYR A 85 -7.82 -9.40 17.07
CA TYR A 85 -7.59 -10.64 16.34
C TYR A 85 -6.19 -10.66 15.71
N LEU A 86 -5.82 -9.62 14.96
CA LEU A 86 -4.51 -9.51 14.32
C LEU A 86 -3.36 -9.53 15.35
N LYS A 87 -3.55 -8.90 16.52
CA LYS A 87 -2.58 -8.98 17.64
C LYS A 87 -2.49 -10.38 18.25
N GLY A 88 -3.54 -11.20 18.16
CA GLY A 88 -3.54 -12.60 18.57
C GLY A 88 -2.73 -13.46 17.63
N GLU A 89 -3.06 -13.38 16.33
CA GLU A 89 -2.62 -14.32 15.30
C GLU A 89 -1.26 -14.01 14.68
N LEU A 90 -0.92 -12.73 14.47
CA LEU A 90 0.31 -12.37 13.77
C LEU A 90 1.56 -12.79 14.56
N SER A 91 2.67 -13.04 13.88
CA SER A 91 3.95 -13.29 14.56
C SER A 91 4.39 -12.08 15.39
N SER A 92 5.26 -12.28 16.40
CA SER A 92 5.79 -11.19 17.23
C SER A 92 6.40 -10.04 16.42
N LYS A 93 7.01 -10.37 15.27
CA LYS A 93 7.53 -9.42 14.28
C LYS A 93 6.45 -8.44 13.80
N TYR A 94 5.27 -8.93 13.42
CA TYR A 94 4.18 -8.12 12.83
C TYR A 94 3.17 -7.62 13.84
N LYS A 95 3.08 -8.22 15.04
CA LYS A 95 2.24 -7.68 16.14
C LYS A 95 2.57 -6.22 16.42
N LYS A 96 3.83 -5.79 16.30
CA LYS A 96 4.22 -4.39 16.55
C LYS A 96 3.69 -3.40 15.49
N TRP A 97 3.26 -3.88 14.32
CA TRP A 97 2.71 -3.06 13.24
C TRP A 97 1.20 -2.83 13.35
N ILE A 98 0.57 -3.40 14.37
CA ILE A 98 -0.84 -3.21 14.67
C ILE A 98 -0.96 -2.32 15.92
N PRO A 99 -1.93 -1.39 15.99
CA PRO A 99 -2.17 -0.59 17.19
C PRO A 99 -2.41 -1.46 18.43
N ARG A 100 -1.88 -1.05 19.59
CA ARG A 100 -2.11 -1.75 20.87
C ARG A 100 -3.23 -1.06 21.64
N ILE A 101 -4.44 -1.60 21.51
CA ILE A 101 -5.60 -1.15 22.32
C ILE A 101 -5.36 -1.48 23.79
N ARG A 102 -5.52 -0.49 24.65
CA ARG A 102 -5.43 -0.59 26.11
C ARG A 102 -6.81 -0.62 26.75
N TRP A 103 -7.68 0.28 26.32
CA TRP A 103 -9.04 0.41 26.82
C TRP A 103 -9.98 0.64 25.65
N HIS A 104 -11.25 0.24 25.79
CA HIS A 104 -12.26 0.51 24.78
C HIS A 104 -13.67 0.41 25.38
N SER A 105 -14.65 0.98 24.68
CA SER A 105 -16.07 0.75 24.90
C SER A 105 -16.76 0.59 23.56
N THR A 106 -17.44 -0.53 23.36
CA THR A 106 -18.30 -0.77 22.18
C THR A 106 -19.76 -0.40 22.43
N LYS A 107 -20.10 0.02 23.66
CA LYS A 107 -21.47 0.36 24.09
C LYS A 107 -21.73 1.86 23.98
N GLY A 108 -23.02 2.21 23.85
CA GLY A 108 -23.49 3.60 23.85
C GLY A 108 -23.54 4.22 22.46
N GLU A 109 -23.86 5.51 22.39
CA GLU A 109 -23.94 6.26 21.12
C GLU A 109 -22.56 6.50 20.49
N ASN A 110 -21.52 6.70 21.32
CA ASN A 110 -20.17 7.04 20.91
C ASN A 110 -19.14 5.97 21.36
N PRO A 111 -19.07 4.80 20.69
CA PRO A 111 -17.99 3.85 20.91
C PRO A 111 -16.60 4.49 20.80
N TYR A 112 -15.64 3.98 21.55
CA TYR A 112 -14.26 4.47 21.52
C TYR A 112 -13.26 3.36 21.79
N TYR A 113 -12.02 3.61 21.41
CA TYR A 113 -10.88 2.86 21.91
C TYR A 113 -9.68 3.78 22.15
N ILE A 114 -8.87 3.39 23.13
CA ILE A 114 -7.65 4.05 23.55
C ILE A 114 -6.50 3.10 23.26
N TYR A 115 -5.53 3.54 22.49
CA TYR A 115 -4.36 2.77 22.11
C TYR A 115 -3.08 3.47 22.55
N VAL A 116 -2.01 2.70 22.75
CA VAL A 116 -0.68 3.26 23.01
C VAL A 116 -0.30 4.14 21.82
N TYR A 117 0.06 5.40 22.06
CA TYR A 117 0.42 6.33 21.00
C TYR A 117 1.57 5.76 20.15
N ILE A 118 1.46 5.92 18.85
CA ILE A 118 2.42 5.41 17.88
C ILE A 118 3.20 6.60 17.34
N GLU A 119 4.50 6.61 17.59
CA GLU A 119 5.41 7.59 16.99
C GLU A 119 5.78 7.14 15.57
N GLY A 120 5.64 8.04 14.61
CA GLY A 120 6.01 7.78 13.23
C GLY A 120 5.53 8.89 12.29
N GLU A 121 6.09 8.90 11.09
CA GLU A 121 5.63 9.74 9.98
C GLU A 121 4.80 8.89 9.01
N PRO A 122 3.73 9.44 8.40
CA PRO A 122 3.02 8.75 7.34
C PRO A 122 3.89 8.58 6.10
N LEU A 123 3.67 7.52 5.32
CA LEU A 123 4.39 7.31 4.05
C LEU A 123 4.08 8.38 2.98
N GLY A 124 3.03 9.16 3.18
CA GLY A 124 2.59 10.26 2.33
C GLY A 124 1.18 10.70 2.71
N LYS A 125 0.59 11.56 1.90
CA LYS A 125 -0.84 11.86 1.90
C LYS A 125 -1.35 11.72 0.49
N PHE A 126 -2.34 10.87 0.25
CA PHE A 126 -2.72 10.52 -1.12
C PHE A 126 -3.13 11.72 -1.99
N ILE A 127 -3.82 12.73 -1.44
CA ILE A 127 -4.25 13.90 -2.22
C ILE A 127 -3.09 14.85 -2.59
N GLU A 128 -2.02 14.86 -1.80
CA GLU A 128 -0.85 15.71 -2.03
C GLU A 128 0.23 14.96 -2.83
N ASP A 129 0.48 13.70 -2.46
CA ASP A 129 1.56 12.88 -3.00
C ASP A 129 1.07 11.87 -4.06
N PHE A 130 -0.22 11.62 -4.22
CA PHE A 130 -0.78 10.61 -5.14
C PHE A 130 -0.27 9.17 -4.93
N GLY A 131 0.41 8.90 -3.81
CA GLY A 131 1.11 7.64 -3.55
C GLY A 131 2.14 7.78 -2.43
N ILE A 132 3.02 6.79 -2.32
CA ILE A 132 4.10 6.79 -1.34
C ILE A 132 5.17 7.80 -1.77
N LYS A 133 5.69 8.56 -0.79
CA LYS A 133 6.80 9.49 -1.01
C LYS A 133 8.08 8.76 -1.39
N TRP A 134 8.87 9.39 -2.24
CA TRP A 134 10.11 8.80 -2.73
C TRP A 134 11.15 8.58 -1.61
N GLY A 135 11.86 7.44 -1.65
CA GLY A 135 13.02 7.17 -0.80
C GLY A 135 12.71 6.66 0.61
N TYR A 136 11.46 6.30 0.89
CA TYR A 136 11.10 5.64 2.16
C TYR A 136 11.52 4.16 2.22
N PHE A 137 11.68 3.53 1.05
CA PHE A 137 11.97 2.10 0.93
C PHE A 137 13.41 1.82 0.49
N LYS A 138 13.97 0.76 1.07
CA LYS A 138 15.22 0.07 0.76
C LYS A 138 14.92 -1.43 0.69
N HIS A 139 15.83 -2.24 0.16
CA HIS A 139 15.58 -3.68 -0.02
C HIS A 139 15.14 -4.37 1.27
N LYS A 140 15.82 -4.07 2.39
CA LYS A 140 15.51 -4.65 3.70
C LYS A 140 14.09 -4.33 4.18
N ASN A 141 13.70 -3.06 4.25
CA ASN A 141 12.39 -2.71 4.79
C ASN A 141 11.25 -3.01 3.81
N PHE A 142 11.48 -2.93 2.51
CA PHE A 142 10.50 -3.37 1.51
C PHE A 142 10.21 -4.86 1.66
N SER A 143 11.24 -5.71 1.82
CA SER A 143 11.05 -7.15 1.99
C SER A 143 10.20 -7.47 3.22
N GLU A 144 10.41 -6.79 4.36
CA GLU A 144 9.56 -6.99 5.53
C GLU A 144 8.15 -6.43 5.30
N PHE A 145 8.05 -5.27 4.65
CA PHE A 145 6.78 -4.60 4.38
C PHE A 145 5.85 -5.43 3.50
N ILE A 146 6.39 -6.00 2.41
CA ILE A 146 5.59 -6.82 1.49
C ILE A 146 5.24 -8.19 2.09
N ASP A 147 6.16 -8.77 2.88
CA ASP A 147 5.94 -10.06 3.56
C ASP A 147 4.77 -10.02 4.54
N PHE A 148 4.57 -8.89 5.23
CA PHE A 148 3.39 -8.67 6.08
C PHE A 148 2.07 -8.92 5.35
N PHE A 149 1.93 -8.49 4.10
CA PHE A 149 0.72 -8.74 3.33
C PHE A 149 0.60 -10.21 2.91
N GLY A 150 1.73 -10.86 2.61
CA GLY A 150 1.73 -12.31 2.40
C GLY A 150 1.17 -13.05 3.60
N VAL A 151 1.65 -12.72 4.81
CA VAL A 151 1.15 -13.30 6.06
C VAL A 151 -0.31 -12.95 6.33
N LEU A 152 -0.73 -11.71 6.05
CA LEU A 152 -2.12 -11.29 6.22
C LEU A 152 -3.08 -12.12 5.35
N GLU A 153 -2.70 -12.37 4.09
CA GLU A 153 -3.50 -13.18 3.16
C GLU A 153 -3.59 -14.66 3.54
N ASP A 154 -2.63 -15.16 4.33
CA ASP A 154 -2.57 -16.56 4.77
C ASP A 154 -3.36 -16.80 6.07
N LEU A 155 -3.90 -15.75 6.70
CA LEU A 155 -4.77 -15.89 7.87
C LEU A 155 -6.08 -16.59 7.49
N ILE A 156 -6.52 -17.52 8.35
CA ILE A 156 -7.73 -18.30 8.13
C ILE A 156 -8.95 -17.43 8.46
N GLU A 157 -9.74 -17.12 7.42
CA GLU A 157 -10.91 -16.24 7.49
C GLU A 157 -11.91 -16.63 8.60
N LYS A 158 -12.16 -17.93 8.78
CA LYS A 158 -13.16 -18.45 9.73
C LYS A 158 -12.88 -18.08 11.18
N ASP A 159 -11.63 -17.72 11.49
CA ASP A 159 -11.19 -17.42 12.83
C ASP A 159 -11.24 -15.92 13.13
N VAL A 160 -11.45 -15.08 12.12
CA VAL A 160 -11.55 -13.62 12.27
C VAL A 160 -12.90 -13.27 12.91
N VAL A 161 -12.85 -12.65 14.10
CA VAL A 161 -14.05 -12.20 14.82
C VAL A 161 -13.96 -10.70 15.11
N PRO A 162 -14.90 -9.87 14.60
CA PRO A 162 -16.03 -10.24 13.75
C PRO A 162 -15.61 -10.71 12.36
N ALA A 163 -16.51 -11.36 11.62
CA ALA A 163 -16.21 -11.82 10.26
C ALA A 163 -15.91 -10.63 9.34
N PRO A 164 -14.86 -10.70 8.50
CA PRO A 164 -14.49 -9.62 7.60
C PRO A 164 -15.59 -9.37 6.58
N ARG A 165 -15.72 -8.11 6.16
CA ARG A 165 -16.67 -7.74 5.10
C ARG A 165 -16.20 -8.28 3.76
N ASN A 166 -17.12 -8.45 2.82
CA ASN A 166 -16.78 -8.97 1.50
C ASN A 166 -16.83 -7.86 0.45
N TRP A 167 -15.70 -7.58 -0.20
CA TRP A 167 -15.67 -6.73 -1.39
C TRP A 167 -15.80 -7.61 -2.64
N GLY A 168 -17.05 -7.80 -3.07
CA GLY A 168 -17.39 -8.63 -4.23
C GLY A 168 -17.50 -7.86 -5.54
N TYR A 169 -17.64 -8.60 -6.66
CA TYR A 169 -17.73 -8.04 -8.01
C TYR A 169 -18.84 -6.98 -8.15
N ARG A 170 -20.00 -7.20 -7.52
CA ARG A 170 -21.11 -6.23 -7.52
C ARG A 170 -20.71 -4.89 -6.91
N THR A 171 -19.94 -4.91 -5.82
CA THR A 171 -19.45 -3.71 -5.15
C THR A 171 -18.44 -2.99 -6.03
N ALA A 172 -17.47 -3.72 -6.58
CA ALA A 172 -16.47 -3.15 -7.50
C ALA A 172 -17.12 -2.50 -8.73
N ARG A 173 -18.13 -3.14 -9.34
CA ARG A 173 -18.88 -2.59 -10.47
C ARG A 173 -19.63 -1.30 -10.11
N LYS A 174 -20.28 -1.25 -8.95
CA LYS A 174 -20.97 -0.03 -8.48
C LYS A 174 -20.01 1.12 -8.23
N GLU A 175 -18.87 0.85 -7.60
CA GLU A 175 -17.82 1.84 -7.36
C GLU A 175 -17.30 2.40 -8.70
N LEU A 176 -16.92 1.54 -9.63
CA LEU A 176 -16.48 1.93 -10.97
C LEU A 176 -17.49 2.79 -11.72
N GLN A 177 -18.76 2.36 -11.74
CA GLN A 177 -19.82 3.14 -12.40
C GLN A 177 -19.95 4.54 -11.78
N SER A 178 -19.94 4.62 -10.45
CA SER A 178 -20.00 5.91 -9.75
C SER A 178 -18.83 6.84 -10.10
N TYR A 179 -17.62 6.31 -10.27
CA TYR A 179 -16.46 7.12 -10.65
C TYR A 179 -16.61 7.72 -12.05
N PHE A 180 -17.06 6.93 -13.02
CA PHE A 180 -17.28 7.41 -14.39
C PHE A 180 -18.43 8.44 -14.49
N GLU A 181 -19.48 8.27 -13.69
CA GLU A 181 -20.62 9.21 -13.68
C GLU A 181 -20.25 10.55 -13.03
N ASN A 182 -19.39 10.54 -12.01
CA ASN A 182 -19.06 11.74 -11.23
C ASN A 182 -17.95 12.61 -11.82
N VAL A 183 -17.07 12.08 -12.69
CA VAL A 183 -16.01 12.85 -13.35
C VAL A 183 -16.10 12.69 -14.86
N LYS A 184 -16.59 13.73 -15.55
CA LYS A 184 -16.67 13.76 -17.01
C LYS A 184 -15.28 13.71 -17.62
N GLY A 185 -15.06 12.81 -18.58
CA GLY A 185 -13.78 12.67 -19.26
C GLY A 185 -12.66 12.08 -18.38
N LEU A 186 -13.01 11.38 -17.30
CA LEU A 186 -12.05 10.72 -16.40
C LEU A 186 -11.04 9.85 -17.16
N LEU A 187 -11.50 9.16 -18.20
CA LEU A 187 -10.68 8.40 -19.14
C LEU A 187 -11.17 8.62 -20.58
N PRO A 188 -10.32 8.38 -21.59
CA PRO A 188 -10.75 8.34 -22.99
C PRO A 188 -11.89 7.33 -23.19
N SER A 189 -12.86 7.63 -24.06
CA SER A 189 -14.04 6.77 -24.31
C SER A 189 -13.66 5.35 -24.73
N GLU A 190 -12.66 5.20 -25.61
CA GLU A 190 -12.15 3.90 -26.02
C GLU A 190 -11.63 3.06 -24.84
N MET A 191 -11.01 3.72 -23.85
CA MET A 191 -10.52 3.04 -22.64
C MET A 191 -11.67 2.62 -21.73
N TYR A 192 -12.71 3.44 -21.61
CA TYR A 192 -13.94 3.09 -20.88
C TYR A 192 -14.57 1.80 -21.45
N ASP A 193 -14.76 1.72 -22.77
CA ASP A 193 -15.36 0.54 -23.40
C ASP A 193 -14.51 -0.72 -23.19
N LYS A 194 -13.18 -0.59 -23.30
CA LYS A 194 -12.24 -1.68 -22.99
C LYS A 194 -12.33 -2.14 -21.54
N ILE A 195 -12.45 -1.22 -20.58
CA ILE A 195 -12.60 -1.54 -19.16
C ILE A 195 -13.89 -2.30 -18.91
N MET A 196 -15.02 -1.81 -19.45
CA MET A 196 -16.32 -2.47 -19.28
C MET A 196 -16.30 -3.88 -19.89
N SER A 197 -15.77 -4.02 -21.11
CA SER A 197 -15.62 -5.33 -21.76
C SER A 197 -14.71 -6.28 -20.96
N PHE A 198 -13.59 -5.78 -20.43
CA PHE A 198 -12.69 -6.57 -19.60
C PHE A 198 -13.38 -7.05 -18.32
N ASN A 199 -14.11 -6.17 -17.64
CA ASN A 199 -14.81 -6.48 -16.39
C ASN A 199 -15.91 -7.52 -16.60
N ASP A 200 -16.72 -7.36 -17.65
CA ASP A 200 -17.78 -8.33 -17.97
C ASP A 200 -17.20 -9.71 -18.33
N LYS A 201 -16.05 -9.74 -19.02
CA LYS A 201 -15.38 -11.00 -19.38
C LYS A 201 -14.72 -11.70 -18.18
N TYR A 202 -14.13 -10.96 -17.26
CA TYR A 202 -13.24 -11.52 -16.23
C TYR A 202 -13.71 -11.36 -14.79
N GLY A 203 -14.83 -10.67 -14.54
CA GLY A 203 -15.37 -10.42 -13.21
C GLY A 203 -15.48 -11.69 -12.37
N ASP A 204 -16.15 -12.72 -12.89
CA ASP A 204 -16.29 -13.97 -12.14
C ASP A 204 -14.93 -14.61 -11.82
N LYS A 205 -14.00 -14.64 -12.79
CA LYS A 205 -12.67 -15.24 -12.59
C LYS A 205 -11.84 -14.46 -11.58
N ALA A 206 -11.89 -13.13 -11.61
CA ALA A 206 -11.12 -12.26 -10.73
C ALA A 206 -11.47 -12.47 -9.25
N PHE A 207 -12.73 -12.79 -8.93
CA PHE A 207 -13.23 -12.94 -7.55
C PHE A 207 -13.34 -14.41 -7.08
N ARG A 208 -12.83 -15.39 -7.84
CA ARG A 208 -12.89 -16.82 -7.47
C ARG A 208 -12.12 -17.14 -6.20
N THR A 209 -10.98 -16.49 -6.03
CA THR A 209 -10.10 -16.68 -4.87
C THR A 209 -10.00 -15.34 -4.18
N LYS A 210 -10.20 -15.35 -2.87
CA LYS A 210 -10.14 -14.17 -2.02
C LYS A 210 -9.04 -14.32 -0.99
N ALA A 211 -8.61 -13.18 -0.48
CA ALA A 211 -7.70 -13.09 0.64
C ALA A 211 -8.08 -11.90 1.50
N LEU A 212 -7.56 -11.89 2.73
CA LEU A 212 -7.78 -10.80 3.66
C LEU A 212 -6.94 -9.57 3.26
N SER A 213 -7.55 -8.38 3.38
CA SER A 213 -6.86 -7.12 3.12
C SER A 213 -7.32 -6.04 4.09
N HIS A 214 -6.38 -5.16 4.45
CA HIS A 214 -6.67 -3.89 5.11
C HIS A 214 -7.68 -3.03 4.32
N ARG A 215 -7.68 -3.16 2.98
CA ARG A 215 -8.49 -2.43 1.99
C ARG A 215 -8.28 -0.91 1.92
N ASP A 216 -7.84 -0.28 3.00
CA ASP A 216 -7.58 1.17 3.08
C ASP A 216 -6.08 1.50 3.19
N LEU A 217 -5.32 1.09 2.17
CA LEU A 217 -3.85 1.15 2.16
C LEU A 217 -3.28 2.52 1.77
N TYR A 218 -4.03 3.60 1.96
CA TYR A 218 -3.52 4.92 1.63
C TYR A 218 -2.26 5.26 2.46
N PRO A 219 -1.30 6.01 1.89
CA PRO A 219 -0.01 6.29 2.53
C PRO A 219 -0.13 6.94 3.92
N GLU A 220 -1.18 7.75 4.14
CA GLU A 220 -1.47 8.41 5.41
C GLU A 220 -1.86 7.43 6.54
N ASN A 221 -2.36 6.24 6.19
CA ASN A 221 -2.72 5.19 7.14
C ASN A 221 -1.55 4.26 7.48
N ILE A 222 -0.37 4.51 6.90
CA ILE A 222 0.82 3.68 7.11
C ILE A 222 1.90 4.57 7.72
N LEU A 223 2.16 4.39 9.01
CA LEU A 223 3.23 5.07 9.71
C LEU A 223 4.54 4.28 9.60
N ILE A 224 5.65 5.01 9.54
CA ILE A 224 7.00 4.47 9.64
C ILE A 224 7.80 5.29 10.64
N SER A 225 8.66 4.65 11.44
CA SER A 225 9.48 5.37 12.43
C SER A 225 10.57 6.27 11.82
N GLY A 226 10.75 6.24 10.50
CA GLY A 226 11.76 6.98 9.75
C GLY A 226 12.14 6.27 8.45
N LYS A 227 12.63 7.02 7.46
CA LYS A 227 13.05 6.47 6.15
C LYS A 227 13.97 5.25 6.27
N GLY A 228 13.65 4.18 5.55
CA GLY A 228 14.41 2.93 5.57
C GLY A 228 14.21 2.05 6.81
N SER A 229 13.42 2.49 7.81
CA SER A 229 13.09 1.68 8.99
C SER A 229 12.20 0.49 8.63
N THR A 230 12.28 -0.57 9.45
CA THR A 230 11.40 -1.75 9.38
C THR A 230 10.27 -1.69 10.43
N ASN A 231 10.14 -0.56 11.13
CA ASN A 231 9.06 -0.34 12.09
C ASN A 231 7.93 0.43 11.41
N PHE A 232 7.00 -0.32 10.84
CA PHE A 232 5.76 0.20 10.27
C PHE A 232 4.62 0.11 11.28
N THR A 233 3.54 0.86 11.08
CA THR A 233 2.27 0.65 11.76
C THR A 233 1.11 1.00 10.84
N PHE A 234 0.13 0.12 10.74
CA PHE A 234 -1.06 0.29 9.91
C PHE A 234 -2.22 0.75 10.77
N LEU A 235 -2.87 1.83 10.35
CA LEU A 235 -3.99 2.48 11.04
C LEU A 235 -5.29 2.31 10.25
N ASP A 236 -6.42 2.59 10.89
CA ASP A 236 -7.74 2.63 10.24
C ASP A 236 -8.15 1.27 9.63
N TRP A 237 -8.21 0.25 10.48
CA TRP A 237 -8.59 -1.14 10.13
C TRP A 237 -10.10 -1.33 9.92
N GLU A 238 -10.90 -0.25 9.89
CA GLU A 238 -12.36 -0.27 9.76
C GLU A 238 -12.85 -0.97 8.49
N TYR A 239 -12.00 -1.04 7.47
CA TYR A 239 -12.31 -1.60 6.16
C TYR A 239 -11.69 -2.98 5.91
N LEU A 240 -11.17 -3.65 6.95
CA LEU A 240 -10.68 -5.02 6.81
C LEU A 240 -11.74 -5.89 6.12
N SER A 241 -11.37 -6.46 4.98
CA SER A 241 -12.30 -7.15 4.10
C SER A 241 -11.62 -8.33 3.42
N GLU A 242 -12.43 -9.31 3.04
CA GLU A 242 -12.10 -10.22 1.96
C GLU A 242 -12.16 -9.50 0.62
N VAL A 243 -11.08 -9.64 -0.15
CA VAL A 243 -10.91 -9.05 -1.47
C VAL A 243 -10.34 -10.09 -2.43
N PRO A 244 -10.42 -9.89 -3.75
CA PRO A 244 -9.70 -10.73 -4.72
C PRO A 244 -8.20 -10.83 -4.41
N ILE A 245 -7.59 -12.00 -4.64
CA ILE A 245 -6.15 -12.25 -4.36
C ILE A 245 -5.17 -11.29 -5.07
N GLY A 246 -5.60 -10.58 -6.10
CA GLY A 246 -4.80 -9.56 -6.77
C GLY A 246 -4.86 -8.17 -6.14
N PHE A 247 -5.72 -7.95 -5.13
CA PHE A 247 -6.06 -6.62 -4.62
C PHE A 247 -4.89 -5.95 -3.92
N ASN A 248 -4.26 -6.61 -2.94
CA ASN A 248 -3.13 -6.02 -2.20
C ASN A 248 -1.97 -5.69 -3.15
N ALA A 249 -1.68 -6.60 -4.08
CA ALA A 249 -0.68 -6.39 -5.12
C ALA A 249 -0.99 -5.15 -5.98
N ALA A 250 -2.22 -5.03 -6.48
CA ALA A 250 -2.64 -3.91 -7.33
C ALA A 250 -2.62 -2.56 -6.59
N PHE A 251 -3.11 -2.52 -5.34
CA PHE A 251 -3.14 -1.30 -4.55
C PHE A 251 -1.72 -0.78 -4.29
N LEU A 252 -0.84 -1.64 -3.77
CA LEU A 252 0.55 -1.29 -3.49
C LEU A 252 1.30 -0.92 -4.79
N TYR A 253 1.05 -1.64 -5.88
CA TYR A 253 1.63 -1.33 -7.19
C TYR A 253 1.30 0.10 -7.61
N LEU A 254 0.05 0.55 -7.48
CA LEU A 254 -0.31 1.92 -7.84
C LEU A 254 0.32 2.96 -6.91
N LEU A 255 0.45 2.67 -5.61
CA LEU A 255 1.06 3.61 -4.65
C LEU A 255 2.55 3.88 -4.91
N PHE A 256 3.27 2.95 -5.54
CA PHE A 256 4.67 3.12 -5.92
C PHE A 256 4.86 3.81 -7.28
N TRP A 257 3.95 4.69 -7.72
CA TRP A 257 4.01 5.32 -9.04
C TRP A 257 5.31 6.06 -9.37
N ARG A 258 5.99 6.63 -8.37
CA ARG A 258 7.30 7.28 -8.52
C ARG A 258 8.48 6.30 -8.62
N GLU A 259 8.31 5.07 -8.14
CA GLU A 259 9.38 4.11 -7.96
C GLU A 259 9.05 2.79 -8.67
N GLU A 260 9.24 2.79 -9.99
CA GLU A 260 9.02 1.63 -10.87
C GLU A 260 9.72 0.35 -10.40
N TYR A 261 10.83 0.48 -9.68
CA TYR A 261 11.50 -0.65 -9.05
C TYR A 261 10.63 -1.31 -7.97
N TRP A 262 10.02 -0.55 -7.06
CA TRP A 262 9.16 -1.11 -6.02
C TRP A 262 7.85 -1.63 -6.58
N LYS A 263 7.26 -0.97 -7.59
CA LYS A 263 6.13 -1.53 -8.37
C LYS A 263 6.44 -2.93 -8.87
N ALA A 264 7.59 -3.05 -9.52
CA ALA A 264 8.10 -4.29 -10.04
C ALA A 264 8.25 -5.36 -8.95
N LYS A 265 8.75 -4.96 -7.78
CA LYS A 265 8.91 -5.85 -6.64
C LYS A 265 7.60 -6.30 -6.00
N VAL A 266 6.59 -5.43 -5.89
CA VAL A 266 5.24 -5.80 -5.45
C VAL A 266 4.70 -6.93 -6.33
N PHE A 267 4.65 -6.73 -7.65
CA PHE A 267 4.13 -7.75 -8.56
C PHE A 267 4.91 -9.07 -8.47
N SER A 268 6.25 -8.99 -8.46
CA SER A 268 7.11 -10.17 -8.39
C SER A 268 6.90 -11.01 -7.14
N TYR A 269 6.66 -10.36 -6.00
CA TYR A 269 6.45 -11.01 -4.72
C TYR A 269 5.20 -11.90 -4.78
N TYR A 270 4.06 -11.34 -5.20
CA TYR A 270 2.81 -12.09 -5.30
C TYR A 270 2.84 -13.13 -6.42
N TYR A 271 3.46 -12.81 -7.57
CA TYR A 271 3.64 -13.79 -8.62
C TYR A 271 4.38 -15.03 -8.10
N ARG A 272 5.53 -14.83 -7.42
CA ARG A 272 6.30 -15.94 -6.83
C ARG A 272 5.52 -16.66 -5.75
N LYS A 273 4.76 -15.96 -4.90
CA LYS A 273 3.89 -16.57 -3.89
C LYS A 273 2.96 -17.60 -4.52
N TYR A 274 2.22 -17.23 -5.56
CA TYR A 274 1.26 -18.15 -6.21
C TYR A 274 1.89 -19.16 -7.17
N ASP A 275 3.01 -18.82 -7.81
CA ASP A 275 3.77 -19.74 -8.68
C ASP A 275 4.45 -20.85 -7.86
N SER A 276 5.00 -20.53 -6.69
CA SER A 276 5.69 -21.49 -5.81
C SER A 276 4.79 -22.61 -5.28
N LEU A 277 3.47 -22.43 -5.31
CA LEU A 277 2.49 -23.44 -4.94
C LEU A 277 2.32 -24.53 -6.00
N GLY A 278 2.86 -24.34 -7.21
CA GLY A 278 2.74 -25.28 -8.33
C GLY A 278 1.33 -25.40 -8.92
N ASP A 279 0.38 -24.58 -8.46
CA ASP A 279 -0.98 -24.54 -8.98
C ASP A 279 -1.13 -23.48 -10.08
N PHE A 280 -1.03 -23.95 -11.34
CA PHE A 280 -1.21 -23.11 -12.51
C PHE A 280 -2.56 -22.39 -12.55
N LYS A 281 -3.63 -23.00 -12.02
CA LYS A 281 -4.97 -22.39 -11.99
C LYS A 281 -5.00 -21.25 -10.97
N LEU A 282 -4.39 -21.42 -9.81
CA LEU A 282 -4.27 -20.38 -8.80
C LEU A 282 -3.43 -19.20 -9.31
N LEU A 283 -2.27 -19.47 -9.93
CA LEU A 283 -1.48 -18.43 -10.58
C LEU A 283 -2.29 -17.71 -11.67
N SER A 284 -3.01 -18.45 -12.52
CA SER A 284 -3.88 -17.85 -13.54
C SER A 284 -5.00 -16.99 -12.95
N ASN A 285 -5.55 -17.38 -11.80
CA ASN A 285 -6.54 -16.57 -11.07
C ASN A 285 -5.90 -15.30 -10.52
N PHE A 286 -4.71 -15.39 -9.91
CA PHE A 286 -3.96 -14.22 -9.44
C PHE A 286 -3.74 -13.22 -10.57
N MET A 287 -3.26 -13.68 -11.72
CA MET A 287 -2.95 -12.79 -12.85
C MET A 287 -4.17 -12.03 -13.36
N VAL A 288 -5.34 -12.69 -13.42
CA VAL A 288 -6.60 -12.04 -13.81
C VAL A 288 -7.10 -11.10 -12.70
N SER A 289 -7.03 -11.55 -11.45
CA SER A 289 -7.42 -10.79 -10.26
C SER A 289 -6.60 -9.51 -10.12
N PHE A 290 -5.28 -9.58 -10.28
CA PHE A 290 -4.36 -8.45 -10.23
C PHE A 290 -4.71 -7.41 -11.29
N ARG A 291 -4.90 -7.84 -12.54
CA ARG A 291 -5.29 -6.93 -13.64
C ARG A 291 -6.63 -6.26 -13.38
N PHE A 292 -7.63 -7.03 -12.94
CA PHE A 292 -8.95 -6.49 -12.60
C PHE A 292 -8.87 -5.43 -11.49
N CYS A 293 -8.17 -5.77 -10.40
CA CYS A 293 -7.98 -4.85 -9.28
C CYS A 293 -7.17 -3.61 -9.67
N LEU A 294 -6.13 -3.76 -10.50
CA LEU A 294 -5.32 -2.63 -10.97
C LEU A 294 -6.15 -1.66 -11.80
N ILE A 295 -7.01 -2.16 -12.68
CA ILE A 295 -7.94 -1.33 -13.45
C ILE A 295 -8.92 -0.61 -12.51
N SER A 296 -9.54 -1.36 -11.59
CA SER A 296 -10.56 -0.80 -10.69
C SER A 296 -9.99 0.26 -9.74
N LEU A 297 -8.84 -0.02 -9.13
CA LEU A 297 -8.13 0.89 -8.25
C LEU A 297 -7.49 2.04 -9.03
N GLY A 298 -6.99 1.80 -10.23
CA GLY A 298 -6.46 2.85 -11.11
C GLY A 298 -7.53 3.88 -11.46
N VAL A 299 -8.75 3.44 -11.82
CA VAL A 299 -9.89 4.35 -12.04
C VAL A 299 -10.26 5.11 -10.76
N ARG A 300 -10.27 4.44 -9.60
CA ARG A 300 -10.51 5.08 -8.30
C ARG A 300 -9.48 6.17 -8.00
N PHE A 301 -8.20 5.87 -8.21
CA PHE A 301 -7.10 6.80 -7.96
C PHE A 301 -7.15 7.99 -8.92
N MET A 302 -7.44 7.74 -10.21
CA MET A 302 -7.73 8.79 -11.19
C MET A 302 -8.88 9.68 -10.75
N TYR A 303 -9.98 9.10 -10.27
CA TYR A 303 -11.13 9.86 -9.77
C TYR A 303 -10.74 10.77 -8.61
N GLN A 304 -9.99 10.25 -7.63
CA GLN A 304 -9.53 11.03 -6.49
C GLN A 304 -8.56 12.14 -6.89
N LEU A 305 -7.64 11.84 -7.81
CA LEU A 305 -6.69 12.79 -8.37
C LEU A 305 -7.44 13.93 -9.08
N GLU A 306 -8.39 13.62 -9.96
CA GLU A 306 -9.16 14.64 -10.70
C GLU A 306 -10.10 15.46 -9.80
N ALA A 307 -10.72 14.83 -8.81
CA ALA A 307 -11.69 15.47 -7.93
C ALA A 307 -11.04 16.34 -6.84
N PHE A 308 -9.90 15.93 -6.31
CA PHE A 308 -9.33 16.52 -5.09
C PHE A 308 -7.85 16.94 -5.21
N GLY A 309 -7.13 16.45 -6.22
CA GLY A 309 -5.71 16.74 -6.41
C GLY A 309 -5.44 18.18 -6.87
N ASP A 310 -4.28 18.70 -6.50
CA ASP A 310 -3.79 20.00 -6.99
C ASP A 310 -3.30 19.88 -8.43
N LYS A 311 -4.12 20.36 -9.38
CA LYS A 311 -3.84 20.34 -10.82
C LYS A 311 -2.66 21.23 -11.25
N SER A 312 -2.20 22.12 -10.38
CA SER A 312 -1.03 22.96 -10.65
C SER A 312 0.31 22.27 -10.37
N SER A 313 0.29 21.15 -9.64
CA SER A 313 1.47 20.37 -9.33
C SER A 313 2.04 19.66 -10.57
N SER A 314 3.35 19.71 -10.78
CA SER A 314 4.02 18.93 -11.83
C SER A 314 3.85 17.41 -11.63
N ASP A 315 3.67 16.98 -10.38
CA ASP A 315 3.46 15.56 -10.06
C ASP A 315 2.05 15.08 -10.46
N PHE A 316 1.08 15.99 -10.58
CA PHE A 316 -0.30 15.65 -10.97
C PHE A 316 -0.33 14.95 -12.33
N GLU A 317 0.25 15.58 -13.35
CA GLU A 317 0.21 15.04 -14.71
C GLU A 317 1.06 13.76 -14.83
N HIS A 318 2.17 13.66 -14.11
CA HIS A 318 2.98 12.44 -14.08
C HIS A 318 2.23 11.27 -13.42
N ALA A 319 1.57 11.49 -12.28
CA ALA A 319 0.76 10.47 -11.61
C ALA A 319 -0.41 10.03 -12.51
N ARG A 320 -1.11 11.00 -13.10
CA ARG A 320 -2.23 10.79 -14.03
C ARG A 320 -1.81 9.92 -15.23
N LEU A 321 -0.72 10.30 -15.92
CA LEU A 321 -0.20 9.52 -17.04
C LEU A 321 0.32 8.13 -16.61
N SER A 322 0.92 8.01 -15.43
CA SER A 322 1.32 6.72 -14.88
C SER A 322 0.12 5.80 -14.68
N PHE A 323 -0.97 6.28 -14.07
CA PHE A 323 -2.16 5.46 -13.83
C PHE A 323 -2.87 5.07 -15.12
N ILE A 324 -2.99 5.99 -16.10
CA ILE A 324 -3.52 5.67 -17.43
C ILE A 324 -2.67 4.59 -18.11
N SER A 325 -1.34 4.71 -18.05
CA SER A 325 -0.43 3.71 -18.62
C SER A 325 -0.56 2.35 -17.94
N ASP A 326 -0.69 2.31 -16.61
CA ASP A 326 -0.87 1.07 -15.85
C ASP A 326 -2.21 0.40 -16.16
N ILE A 327 -3.30 1.18 -16.32
CA ILE A 327 -4.62 0.69 -16.77
C ILE A 327 -4.51 0.09 -18.18
N ASP A 328 -3.92 0.79 -19.13
CA ASP A 328 -3.78 0.31 -20.52
C ASP A 328 -2.94 -0.99 -20.59
N ARG A 329 -1.84 -1.05 -19.84
CA ARG A 329 -1.01 -2.26 -19.74
C ARG A 329 -1.73 -3.41 -19.05
N ALA A 330 -2.62 -3.14 -18.10
CA ALA A 330 -3.49 -4.16 -17.52
C ALA A 330 -4.54 -4.65 -18.52
N LEU A 331 -5.11 -3.78 -19.34
CA LEU A 331 -6.07 -4.18 -20.38
C LEU A 331 -5.40 -5.04 -21.46
N SER A 332 -4.23 -4.64 -21.94
CA SER A 332 -3.46 -5.39 -22.94
C SER A 332 -2.82 -6.67 -22.39
N GLY A 333 -2.59 -6.74 -21.08
CA GLY A 333 -1.93 -7.86 -20.40
C GLY A 333 -0.41 -7.76 -20.38
N GLU A 334 0.19 -6.66 -20.86
CA GLU A 334 1.63 -6.43 -20.83
C GLU A 334 2.19 -6.45 -19.39
N ILE A 335 1.46 -5.83 -18.45
CA ILE A 335 1.88 -5.73 -17.04
C ILE A 335 2.01 -7.09 -16.35
N ALA A 336 1.31 -8.08 -16.88
CA ALA A 336 1.23 -9.45 -16.39
C ALA A 336 2.18 -10.40 -17.17
N SER A 337 3.16 -9.86 -17.90
CA SER A 337 4.12 -10.68 -18.66
C SER A 337 5.41 -10.90 -17.85
N PRO A 338 5.72 -12.15 -17.43
CA PRO A 338 6.89 -12.47 -16.61
C PRO A 338 8.23 -12.31 -17.33
N ARG A 339 8.25 -11.87 -18.60
CA ARG A 339 9.48 -11.75 -19.40
C ARG A 339 10.41 -10.63 -18.97
N ASN A 340 9.97 -9.74 -18.09
CA ASN A 340 10.76 -8.60 -17.67
C ASN A 340 11.55 -8.95 -16.40
N ILE A 341 12.83 -9.21 -16.62
CA ILE A 341 13.78 -9.68 -15.61
C ILE A 341 13.96 -8.68 -14.44
N LYS A 342 13.59 -7.40 -14.62
CA LYS A 342 13.53 -6.40 -13.54
C LYS A 342 12.63 -6.83 -12.37
N PHE A 343 11.58 -7.61 -12.67
CA PHE A 343 10.64 -8.09 -11.68
C PHE A 343 11.31 -9.11 -10.76
N PHE A 344 12.05 -10.06 -11.33
CA PHE A 344 12.39 -11.27 -10.60
C PHE A 344 13.69 -11.19 -9.82
N ILE A 345 14.76 -10.52 -10.28
CA ILE A 345 16.08 -10.63 -9.63
C ILE A 345 16.07 -10.21 -8.16
N ASP A 346 16.35 -11.13 -7.25
CA ASP A 346 16.52 -10.87 -5.82
C ASP A 346 17.94 -11.22 -5.34
N ILE A 347 18.17 -11.07 -4.02
CA ILE A 347 19.46 -11.41 -3.40
C ILE A 347 19.82 -12.89 -3.54
N ASN A 348 18.84 -13.80 -3.60
CA ASN A 348 19.10 -15.22 -3.75
C ASN A 348 19.59 -15.52 -5.17
N ASP A 349 18.99 -14.91 -6.19
CA ASP A 349 19.46 -14.99 -7.58
C ASP A 349 20.91 -14.48 -7.71
N ILE A 350 21.22 -13.35 -7.05
CA ILE A 350 22.58 -12.78 -7.03
C ILE A 350 23.55 -13.71 -6.30
N LYS A 351 23.17 -14.26 -5.15
CA LYS A 351 23.97 -15.22 -4.38
C LYS A 351 24.24 -16.50 -5.15
N GLU A 352 23.24 -17.00 -5.89
CA GLU A 352 23.42 -18.19 -6.72
C GLU A 352 24.44 -17.94 -7.83
N VAL A 353 24.33 -16.80 -8.53
CA VAL A 353 25.30 -16.42 -9.56
C VAL A 353 26.69 -16.21 -8.97
N ALA A 354 26.80 -15.44 -7.88
CA ALA A 354 28.08 -15.18 -7.22
C ALA A 354 28.78 -16.50 -6.80
N LYS A 355 28.03 -17.45 -6.24
CA LYS A 355 28.54 -18.77 -5.88
C LYS A 355 29.12 -19.52 -7.09
N ARG A 356 28.49 -19.45 -8.26
CA ARG A 356 28.98 -20.10 -9.50
C ARG A 356 30.32 -19.52 -9.98
N TYR A 357 30.59 -18.25 -9.68
CA TYR A 357 31.83 -17.56 -10.03
C TYR A 357 32.85 -17.49 -8.87
N GLY A 358 32.62 -18.23 -7.78
CA GLY A 358 33.52 -18.24 -6.62
C GLY A 358 33.52 -16.95 -5.80
N ILE A 359 32.57 -16.05 -6.04
CA ILE A 359 32.39 -14.80 -5.29
C ILE A 359 31.63 -15.14 -4.00
N LYS A 360 32.31 -15.00 -2.86
CA LYS A 360 31.73 -15.23 -1.52
C LYS A 360 31.37 -13.90 -0.86
N ASP A 361 30.52 -13.96 0.16
CA ASP A 361 30.27 -12.87 1.11
C ASP A 361 29.72 -11.57 0.48
N ILE A 362 28.62 -11.70 -0.26
CA ILE A 362 27.82 -10.55 -0.70
C ILE A 362 27.31 -9.79 0.52
N LYS A 363 27.80 -8.56 0.71
CA LYS A 363 27.41 -7.67 1.83
C LYS A 363 26.13 -6.94 1.52
N ASP A 364 26.05 -6.38 0.31
CA ASP A 364 24.91 -5.61 -0.16
C ASP A 364 24.80 -5.70 -1.69
N TYR A 365 23.66 -5.27 -2.22
CA TYR A 365 23.48 -5.11 -3.65
C TYR A 365 22.57 -3.92 -3.95
N GLU A 366 22.81 -3.32 -5.11
CA GLU A 366 22.01 -2.23 -5.63
C GLU A 366 21.66 -2.54 -7.09
N ILE A 367 20.38 -2.48 -7.44
CA ILE A 367 19.95 -2.61 -8.82
C ILE A 367 20.00 -1.22 -9.48
N PHE A 368 21.09 -0.93 -10.19
CA PHE A 368 21.31 0.36 -10.85
C PHE A 368 20.41 0.61 -12.06
N TYR A 369 20.09 -0.45 -12.79
CA TYR A 369 19.33 -0.35 -14.02
C TYR A 369 18.52 -1.62 -14.20
N ALA A 370 17.24 -1.49 -14.55
CA ALA A 370 16.40 -2.64 -14.81
C ALA A 370 15.42 -2.34 -15.95
N SER A 371 15.61 -3.01 -17.09
CA SER A 371 14.75 -2.89 -18.26
C SER A 371 14.22 -4.25 -18.72
N LYS A 372 13.35 -4.21 -19.73
CA LYS A 372 12.58 -5.37 -20.23
C LYS A 372 13.44 -6.58 -20.64
N GLY A 373 14.76 -6.39 -20.85
CA GLY A 373 15.66 -7.50 -21.17
C GLY A 373 17.08 -7.41 -20.63
N ASN A 374 17.37 -6.44 -19.75
CA ASN A 374 18.67 -6.31 -19.10
C ASN A 374 18.50 -5.66 -17.73
N THR A 375 19.08 -6.27 -16.70
CA THR A 375 19.19 -5.70 -15.37
C THR A 375 20.66 -5.67 -14.95
N VAL A 376 21.12 -4.51 -14.51
CA VAL A 376 22.46 -4.27 -13.98
C VAL A 376 22.37 -4.15 -12.48
N VAL A 377 23.16 -4.96 -11.78
CA VAL A 377 23.23 -5.02 -10.33
C VAL A 377 24.67 -4.74 -9.91
N LYS A 378 24.87 -3.77 -9.04
CA LYS A 378 26.11 -3.62 -8.29
C LYS A 378 26.04 -4.49 -7.06
N VAL A 379 27.09 -5.26 -6.83
CA VAL A 379 27.20 -6.22 -5.74
C VAL A 379 28.41 -5.84 -4.94
N ASP A 380 28.21 -5.44 -3.68
CA ASP A 380 29.28 -5.06 -2.78
C ASP A 380 29.81 -6.31 -2.06
N VAL A 381 31.12 -6.56 -2.25
CA VAL A 381 31.88 -7.63 -1.58
C VAL A 381 32.92 -7.01 -0.66
N GLU A 382 33.74 -7.81 0.03
CA GLU A 382 34.61 -7.29 1.10
C GLU A 382 35.55 -6.15 0.70
N LYS A 383 36.13 -6.18 -0.50
CA LYS A 383 37.19 -5.27 -0.94
C LYS A 383 36.88 -4.51 -2.23
N GLU A 384 35.74 -4.79 -2.86
CA GLU A 384 35.37 -4.19 -4.14
C GLU A 384 33.85 -4.22 -4.37
N SER A 385 33.43 -3.55 -5.45
CA SER A 385 32.07 -3.62 -5.96
C SER A 385 32.11 -4.24 -7.35
N LEU A 386 31.30 -5.26 -7.57
CA LEU A 386 31.20 -5.96 -8.84
C LEU A 386 29.92 -5.55 -9.56
N ILE A 387 29.94 -5.56 -10.90
CA ILE A 387 28.75 -5.31 -11.72
C ILE A 387 28.28 -6.62 -12.35
N PHE A 388 27.09 -7.05 -11.98
CA PHE A 388 26.42 -8.22 -12.53
C PHE A 388 25.39 -7.74 -13.56
N ARG A 389 25.42 -8.31 -14.76
CA ARG A 389 24.42 -8.05 -15.80
C ARG A 389 23.59 -9.30 -16.06
N PHE A 390 22.30 -9.18 -15.87
CA PHE A 390 21.33 -10.25 -16.06
C PHE A 390 20.49 -9.95 -17.28
N TYR A 391 20.52 -10.84 -18.26
CA TYR A 391 19.78 -10.70 -19.50
C TYR A 391 18.55 -11.62 -19.51
N SER A 392 17.42 -11.11 -19.99
CA SER A 392 16.25 -11.97 -20.18
C SER A 392 16.46 -12.91 -21.37
N GLN A 393 15.76 -14.04 -21.40
CA GLN A 393 15.81 -14.99 -22.52
C GLN A 393 15.39 -14.37 -23.86
N SER A 394 14.64 -13.26 -23.84
CA SER A 394 14.24 -12.56 -25.06
C SER A 394 15.33 -11.62 -25.62
N ARG A 395 16.45 -11.41 -24.91
CA ARG A 395 17.56 -10.59 -25.41
C ARG A 395 18.41 -11.43 -26.37
N SER A 396 18.68 -10.89 -27.56
CA SER A 396 19.48 -11.63 -28.54
C SER A 396 20.94 -11.77 -28.08
N LYS A 397 21.52 -12.96 -28.30
CA LYS A 397 22.93 -13.22 -28.04
C LYS A 397 23.86 -12.27 -28.79
N SER A 398 23.48 -11.85 -30.00
CA SER A 398 24.23 -10.88 -30.79
C SER A 398 24.32 -9.49 -30.11
N LEU A 399 23.24 -9.02 -29.48
CA LEU A 399 23.24 -7.77 -28.74
C LEU A 399 24.08 -7.87 -27.46
N ILE A 400 23.97 -9.00 -26.73
CA ILE A 400 24.79 -9.25 -25.53
C ILE A 400 26.29 -9.24 -25.90
N ASN A 401 26.67 -9.96 -26.95
CA ASN A 401 28.06 -9.99 -27.41
C ASN A 401 28.55 -8.63 -27.90
N ARG A 402 27.68 -7.83 -28.53
CA ARG A 402 28.01 -6.46 -28.94
C ARG A 402 28.26 -5.57 -27.72
N GLU A 403 27.41 -5.65 -26.71
CA GLU A 403 27.60 -4.93 -25.44
C GLU A 403 28.92 -5.33 -24.76
N LEU A 404 29.21 -6.63 -24.69
CA LEU A 404 30.46 -7.15 -24.13
C LEU A 404 31.70 -6.56 -24.85
N LYS A 405 31.71 -6.56 -26.18
CA LYS A 405 32.80 -5.95 -26.97
C LYS A 405 32.98 -4.46 -26.71
N ILE A 406 31.88 -3.74 -26.48
CA ILE A 406 31.95 -2.32 -26.11
C ILE A 406 32.66 -2.17 -24.76
N PHE A 407 32.30 -2.98 -23.76
CA PHE A 407 32.96 -2.94 -22.45
C PHE A 407 34.44 -3.35 -22.52
N GLU A 408 34.77 -4.40 -23.27
CA GLU A 408 36.17 -4.78 -23.51
C GLU A 408 36.97 -3.64 -24.16
N THR A 409 36.37 -2.95 -25.14
CA THR A 409 37.01 -1.79 -25.79
C THR A 409 37.21 -0.64 -24.80
N LEU A 410 36.19 -0.29 -24.00
CA LEU A 410 36.28 0.76 -22.99
C LEU A 410 37.34 0.45 -21.93
N TYR A 411 37.39 -0.79 -21.45
CA TYR A 411 38.41 -1.28 -20.52
C TYR A 411 39.82 -1.14 -21.09
N ASN A 412 40.01 -1.57 -22.35
CA ASN A 412 41.30 -1.45 -23.05
C ASN A 412 41.72 0.02 -23.26
N CYS A 413 40.76 0.95 -23.28
CA CYS A 413 41.01 2.40 -23.31
C CYS A 413 41.28 3.01 -21.91
N GLY A 414 41.39 2.20 -20.85
CA GLY A 414 41.64 2.66 -19.49
C GLY A 414 40.40 3.23 -18.77
N ILE A 415 39.21 3.07 -19.34
CA ILE A 415 37.97 3.47 -18.68
C ILE A 415 37.57 2.36 -17.72
N LYS A 416 37.32 2.71 -16.46
CA LYS A 416 36.84 1.74 -15.46
C LYS A 416 35.42 1.29 -15.83
N THR A 417 35.29 0.03 -16.25
CA THR A 417 34.03 -0.60 -16.71
C THR A 417 33.48 -1.60 -15.72
#